data_AF-A0A139MT82-F1
#
_entry.id   AF-A0A139MT82-F1
#
_cell.length_a   1.000
_cell.length_b   1.000
_cell.length_c   1.000
_cell.angle_alpha   90.00
_cell.angle_beta   90.00
_cell.angle_gamma   90.00
#
_symmetry.space_group_name_H-M   'P 1'
#
loop_
_entity.id
_entity.type
_entity.pdbx_description
1 polymer ?
#
loop_
_entity_poly.entity_id
_entity_poly.type
_entity_poly.pdbx_seq_one_letter_code
_entity_poly.pdbx_strand_id
1 'polypeptide(L)'
;MEGSIKVAKEYADLETLTSFSIYNGKESYYSLLGKNSKKVEEAVLISQDSNKIYVYQLQDGISQAEAEKLAKDNGATSIDKTTFGFLDGQPVWEIKSGTSYYNIGFESKSLLSKEGL
;
A
#
# COMPACT_ATOMS: atom_id res chain seq x y z
N MET A 1 -19.48 0.53 -4.94
CA MET A 1 -18.42 -0.49 -5.03
C MET A 1 -18.07 -0.86 -6.48
N GLU A 2 -19.02 -0.83 -7.43
CA GLU A 2 -18.76 -1.16 -8.84
C GLU A 2 -17.90 -0.12 -9.60
N GLY A 3 -18.02 1.17 -9.24
CA GLY A 3 -17.27 2.24 -9.91
C GLY A 3 -15.75 2.19 -9.67
N SER A 4 -15.31 1.86 -8.45
CA SER A 4 -13.88 1.85 -8.10
C SER A 4 -13.10 0.68 -8.72
N ILE A 5 -13.73 -0.49 -8.90
CA ILE A 5 -13.12 -1.62 -9.62
C ILE A 5 -13.00 -1.33 -11.11
N LYS A 6 -13.97 -0.62 -11.69
CA LYS A 6 -13.93 -0.22 -13.10
C LYS A 6 -12.81 0.77 -13.38
N VAL A 7 -12.64 1.77 -12.50
CA VAL A 7 -11.50 2.71 -12.54
C VAL A 7 -10.17 1.95 -12.37
N ALA A 8 -10.04 1.03 -11.41
CA ALA A 8 -8.81 0.24 -11.27
C ALA A 8 -8.42 -0.55 -12.53
N LYS A 9 -9.41 -1.15 -13.22
CA LYS A 9 -9.20 -1.86 -14.49
C LYS A 9 -8.89 -0.92 -15.66
N GLU A 10 -9.51 0.26 -15.71
CA GLU A 10 -9.29 1.25 -16.78
C GLU A 10 -7.95 1.99 -16.64
N TYR A 11 -7.45 2.19 -15.41
CA TYR A 11 -6.29 3.07 -15.16
C TYR A 11 -4.95 2.35 -14.97
N ALA A 12 -4.92 1.04 -14.69
CA ALA A 12 -3.66 0.37 -14.34
C ALA A 12 -3.39 -0.98 -15.02
N ASP A 13 -4.10 -1.33 -16.09
CA ASP A 13 -3.91 -2.61 -16.82
C ASP A 13 -3.92 -3.86 -15.91
N LEU A 14 -4.54 -3.76 -14.73
CA LEU A 14 -4.67 -4.90 -13.81
C LEU A 14 -5.65 -5.90 -14.39
N GLU A 15 -5.13 -7.05 -14.78
CA GLU A 15 -5.92 -8.18 -15.25
C GLU A 15 -6.60 -8.87 -14.05
N THR A 16 -5.90 -8.97 -12.92
CA THR A 16 -6.42 -9.57 -11.68
C THR A 16 -6.25 -8.61 -10.50
N LEU A 17 -7.31 -8.48 -9.70
CA LEU A 17 -7.29 -7.74 -8.45
C LEU A 17 -7.21 -8.73 -7.28
N THR A 18 -6.11 -8.68 -6.53
CA THR A 18 -5.85 -9.53 -5.36
C THR A 18 -6.33 -8.87 -4.07
N SER A 19 -6.13 -7.57 -3.94
CA SER A 19 -6.54 -6.81 -2.75
C SER A 19 -7.00 -5.41 -3.11
N PHE A 20 -7.99 -4.92 -2.38
CA PHE A 20 -8.43 -3.53 -2.40
C PHE A 20 -8.48 -3.01 -0.97
N SER A 21 -7.95 -1.80 -0.77
CA SER A 21 -8.01 -1.09 0.49
C SER A 21 -8.07 0.41 0.24
N ILE A 22 -8.54 1.15 1.24
CA ILE A 22 -8.40 2.61 1.28
C ILE A 22 -7.26 2.91 2.25
N TYR A 23 -6.27 3.66 1.76
CA TYR A 23 -5.22 4.26 2.57
C TYR A 23 -5.68 5.67 2.96
N ASN A 24 -5.62 6.01 4.24
CA ASN A 24 -6.08 7.29 4.78
C ASN A 24 -4.92 7.98 5.52
N GLY A 25 -3.88 8.34 4.77
CA GLY A 25 -2.80 9.17 5.28
C GLY A 25 -3.13 10.66 5.20
N LYS A 26 -2.12 11.49 4.90
CA LYS A 26 -2.32 12.92 4.63
C LYS A 26 -3.22 13.18 3.41
N GLU A 27 -3.11 12.31 2.41
CA GLU A 27 -4.00 12.24 1.25
C GLU A 27 -4.60 10.82 1.20
N SER A 28 -5.85 10.72 0.75
CA SER A 28 -6.53 9.42 0.67
C SER A 28 -6.34 8.78 -0.70
N TYR A 29 -6.07 7.48 -0.70
CA TYR A 29 -5.84 6.69 -1.91
C TYR A 29 -6.66 5.41 -1.90
N TYR A 30 -7.22 5.06 -3.06
CA TYR A 30 -7.58 3.68 -3.35
C TYR A 30 -6.29 2.90 -3.62
N SER A 31 -6.01 1.90 -2.79
CA SER A 31 -4.87 1.00 -2.91
C SER A 31 -5.31 -0.35 -3.46
N LEU A 32 -4.80 -0.69 -4.63
CA LEU A 32 -5.11 -1.92 -5.33
C LEU A 32 -3.83 -2.74 -5.48
N LEU A 33 -3.87 -4.01 -5.12
CA LEU A 33 -2.79 -4.96 -5.39
C LEU A 33 -3.30 -6.00 -6.38
N GLY A 34 -2.50 -6.33 -7.37
CA GLY A 34 -2.95 -7.21 -8.44
C GLY A 34 -1.82 -7.70 -9.33
N LYS A 35 -2.20 -8.25 -10.49
CA LYS A 35 -1.28 -8.60 -11.56
C LYS A 35 -1.72 -7.93 -12.84
N ASN A 36 -0.74 -7.42 -13.58
CA ASN A 36 -0.97 -6.92 -14.93
C ASN A 36 -1.06 -8.05 -15.96
N SER A 37 -1.31 -7.68 -17.22
CA SER A 37 -1.37 -8.58 -18.38
C SER A 37 -0.12 -9.47 -18.59
N LYS A 38 1.03 -9.05 -18.05
CA LYS A 38 2.32 -9.78 -18.10
C LYS A 38 2.54 -10.68 -16.88
N LYS A 39 1.54 -10.82 -16.00
CA LYS A 39 1.59 -11.56 -14.73
C LYS A 39 2.58 -11.00 -13.70
N VAL A 40 3.01 -9.74 -13.87
CA VAL A 40 3.83 -9.03 -12.88
C VAL A 40 2.93 -8.48 -11.79
N GLU A 41 3.35 -8.65 -10.53
CA GLU A 41 2.61 -8.16 -9.36
C GLU A 41 2.84 -6.66 -9.17
N GLU A 42 1.75 -5.90 -9.06
CA GLU A 42 1.78 -4.45 -9.00
C GLU A 42 0.87 -3.90 -7.89
N ALA A 43 1.29 -2.77 -7.34
CA ALA A 43 0.47 -1.90 -6.52
C ALA A 43 0.06 -0.66 -7.31
N VAL A 44 -1.21 -0.29 -7.23
CA VAL A 44 -1.79 0.87 -7.90
C VAL A 44 -2.45 1.74 -6.85
N LEU A 45 -2.05 3.01 -6.81
CA LEU A 45 -2.59 4.02 -5.90
C LEU A 45 -3.30 5.08 -6.72
N ILE A 46 -4.61 5.23 -6.50
CA ILE A 46 -5.44 6.23 -7.16
C ILE A 46 -5.87 7.25 -6.12
N SER A 47 -5.41 8.49 -6.26
CA SER A 47 -5.78 9.58 -5.35
C SER A 47 -7.30 9.80 -5.40
N GLN A 48 -7.92 10.01 -4.24
CA GLN A 48 -9.34 10.34 -4.15
C GLN A 48 -9.63 11.81 -4.47
N ASP A 49 -8.66 12.68 -4.19
CA ASP A 49 -8.82 14.13 -4.29
C ASP A 49 -8.14 14.74 -5.53
N SER A 50 -7.34 13.94 -6.25
CA SER A 50 -6.65 14.38 -7.46
C SER A 50 -6.67 13.30 -8.54
N ASN A 51 -6.39 13.68 -9.79
CA ASN A 51 -6.26 12.73 -10.90
C ASN A 51 -4.89 12.00 -10.92
N LYS A 52 -4.16 11.97 -9.80
CA LYS A 52 -2.85 11.31 -9.72
C LYS A 52 -3.01 9.82 -9.51
N ILE A 53 -2.24 9.06 -10.28
CA ILE A 53 -2.15 7.61 -10.20
C ILE A 53 -0.68 7.23 -10.11
N TYR A 54 -0.35 6.35 -9.17
CA TYR A 54 0.97 5.76 -9.04
C TYR A 54 0.89 4.26 -9.23
N VAL A 55 1.85 3.69 -9.94
CA VAL A 55 1.96 2.25 -10.19
C VAL A 55 3.36 1.80 -9.82
N TYR A 56 3.47 0.74 -9.02
CA TYR A 56 4.72 0.17 -8.54
C TYR A 56 4.74 -1.33 -8.77
N GLN A 57 5.83 -1.89 -9.29
CA GLN A 57 6.02 -3.34 -9.31
C GLN A 57 6.43 -3.79 -7.91
N LEU A 58 5.69 -4.72 -7.32
CA LEU A 58 5.89 -5.13 -5.93
C LEU A 58 7.27 -5.77 -5.67
N GLN A 59 7.90 -6.32 -6.72
CA GLN A 59 9.24 -6.89 -6.66
C GLN A 59 10.36 -5.84 -6.48
N ASP A 60 10.10 -4.56 -6.75
CA ASP A 60 11.13 -3.51 -6.74
C ASP A 60 11.42 -2.98 -5.32
N GLY A 61 10.57 -3.28 -4.35
CA GLY A 61 10.70 -2.81 -2.97
C GLY A 61 10.63 -3.92 -1.93
N ILE A 62 10.41 -3.53 -0.68
CA ILE A 62 10.18 -4.48 0.42
C ILE A 62 8.82 -5.17 0.23
N SER A 63 8.77 -6.49 0.40
CA SER A 63 7.52 -7.23 0.35
C SER A 63 6.63 -6.92 1.55
N GLN A 64 5.33 -7.20 1.44
CA GLN A 64 4.39 -7.04 2.56
C GLN A 64 4.84 -7.84 3.79
N ALA A 65 5.28 -9.08 3.60
CA ALA A 65 5.71 -9.96 4.69
C ALA A 65 6.99 -9.44 5.38
N GLU A 66 7.95 -8.92 4.61
CA GLU A 66 9.16 -8.30 5.17
C GLU A 66 8.83 -7.00 5.91
N ALA A 67 7.92 -6.18 5.40
CA ALA A 67 7.47 -4.97 6.07
C ALA A 67 6.76 -5.29 7.40
N GLU A 68 5.86 -6.28 7.41
CA GLU A 68 5.21 -6.78 8.63
C GLU A 68 6.22 -7.33 9.63
N LYS A 69 7.25 -8.04 9.15
CA LYS A 69 8.35 -8.50 10.00
C LYS A 69 9.11 -7.32 10.60
N LEU A 70 9.46 -6.32 9.80
CA LEU A 70 10.17 -5.13 10.27
C LEU A 70 9.35 -4.34 11.29
N ALA A 71 8.03 -4.23 11.11
CA ALA A 71 7.15 -3.63 12.11
C ALA A 71 7.17 -4.41 13.43
N LYS A 72 7.12 -5.76 13.38
CA LYS A 72 7.24 -6.61 14.58
C LYS A 72 8.57 -6.44 15.28
N ASP A 73 9.66 -6.39 14.52
CA ASP A 73 11.01 -6.13 15.04
C ASP A 73 11.10 -4.75 15.73
N ASN A 74 10.20 -3.81 15.38
CA ASN A 74 10.08 -2.47 15.97
C ASN A 74 8.93 -2.34 17.00
N GLY A 75 8.40 -3.46 17.49
CA GLY A 75 7.45 -3.50 18.60
C GLY A 75 5.98 -3.62 18.20
N ALA A 76 5.66 -3.85 16.92
CA ALA A 76 4.32 -4.30 16.55
C ALA A 76 4.06 -5.69 17.14
N THR A 77 2.84 -5.94 17.61
CA THR A 77 2.47 -7.20 18.26
C THR A 77 1.60 -8.04 17.31
N SER A 78 0.29 -7.83 17.37
CA SER A 78 -0.68 -8.37 16.41
C SER A 78 -0.82 -7.40 15.25
N ILE A 79 -0.75 -7.90 14.02
CA ILE A 79 -1.00 -7.09 12.82
C ILE A 79 -2.50 -7.17 12.51
N ASP A 80 -3.18 -6.04 12.61
CA ASP A 80 -4.61 -5.93 12.31
C ASP A 80 -4.86 -5.76 10.81
N LYS A 81 -4.00 -4.97 10.16
CA LYS A 81 -4.11 -4.63 8.75
C LYS A 81 -2.76 -4.16 8.21
N THR A 82 -2.49 -4.51 6.96
CA THR A 82 -1.40 -3.94 6.17
C THR A 82 -1.99 -3.30 4.92
N THR A 83 -1.64 -2.04 4.64
CA THR A 83 -2.16 -1.27 3.50
C THR A 83 -0.99 -0.68 2.72
N PHE A 84 -0.98 -0.82 1.40
CA PHE A 84 -0.03 -0.08 0.56
C PHE A 84 -0.52 1.37 0.41
N GLY A 85 0.38 2.33 0.50
CA GLY A 85 0.03 3.75 0.56
C GLY A 85 1.11 4.65 -0.01
N PHE A 86 0.85 5.96 0.05
CA PHE A 86 1.78 6.99 -0.38
C PHE A 86 1.85 8.06 0.70
N LEU A 87 3.03 8.19 1.32
CA LEU A 87 3.26 9.08 2.45
C LEU A 87 4.44 9.99 2.12
N ASP A 88 4.26 11.30 2.28
CA ASP A 88 5.31 12.31 2.12
C ASP A 88 6.17 12.17 0.85
N GLY A 89 5.54 11.81 -0.27
CA GLY A 89 6.20 11.72 -1.57
C GLY A 89 6.81 10.36 -1.91
N GLN A 90 6.62 9.34 -1.08
CA GLN A 90 7.14 7.99 -1.33
C GLN A 90 6.13 6.87 -1.05
N PRO A 91 6.21 5.73 -1.75
CA PRO A 91 5.39 4.55 -1.46
C PRO A 91 5.74 3.92 -0.12
N VAL A 92 4.73 3.46 0.61
CA VAL A 92 4.87 2.83 1.93
C VAL A 92 3.97 1.61 2.11
N TRP A 93 4.39 0.70 2.98
CA TRP A 93 3.49 -0.21 3.67
C TRP A 93 3.12 0.40 5.03
N GLU A 94 1.85 0.74 5.22
CA GLU A 94 1.30 1.12 6.51
C GLU A 94 0.78 -0.13 7.22
N ILE A 95 1.32 -0.41 8.40
CA ILE A 95 0.99 -1.59 9.19
C ILE A 95 0.33 -1.14 10.48
N LYS A 96 -0.94 -1.55 10.67
CA LYS A 96 -1.70 -1.29 11.87
C LYS A 96 -1.48 -2.41 12.90
N SER A 97 -1.10 -2.04 14.11
CA SER A 97 -1.01 -2.93 15.27
C SER A 97 -1.66 -2.26 16.48
N GLY A 98 -2.90 -2.64 16.78
CA GLY A 98 -3.71 -2.00 17.81
C GLY A 98 -3.98 -0.53 17.46
N THR A 99 -3.48 0.38 18.30
CA THR A 99 -3.58 1.83 18.11
C THR A 99 -2.37 2.44 17.42
N SER A 100 -1.33 1.66 17.16
CA SER A 100 -0.11 2.13 16.53
C SER A 100 -0.09 1.81 15.03
N TYR A 101 0.51 2.70 14.25
CA TYR A 101 0.76 2.55 12.83
C TYR A 101 2.26 2.62 12.57
N TYR A 102 2.77 1.66 11.80
CA TYR A 102 4.17 1.57 11.39
C TYR A 102 4.24 1.81 9.89
N ASN A 103 4.82 2.93 9.48
CA ASN A 103 5.01 3.28 8.08
C ASN A 103 6.39 2.80 7.63
N ILE A 104 6.41 1.75 6.82
CA ILE A 104 7.65 1.18 6.27
C ILE A 104 7.83 1.67 4.85
N GLY A 105 8.96 2.30 4.55
CA GLY A 105 9.29 2.78 3.21
C GLY A 105 9.45 1.62 2.25
N PHE A 106 8.68 1.63 1.15
CA PHE A 106 8.69 0.54 0.19
C PHE A 106 10.06 0.40 -0.49
N GLU A 107 10.63 1.53 -0.92
CA GLU A 107 11.93 1.58 -1.60
C GLU A 107 13.10 1.60 -0.61
N SER A 108 12.97 2.36 0.49
CA SER A 108 14.03 2.49 1.49
C SER A 108 14.21 1.25 2.37
N LYS A 109 13.19 0.38 2.41
CA LYS A 109 13.14 -0.85 3.23
C LYS A 109 13.39 -0.58 4.72
N SER A 110 12.93 0.57 5.21
CA SER A 110 13.18 1.05 6.57
C SER A 110 11.89 1.55 7.22
N LEU A 111 11.83 1.52 8.55
CA LEU A 111 10.78 2.23 9.31
C LEU A 111 10.97 3.74 9.10
N LEU A 112 9.94 4.42 8.59
CA LEU A 112 9.93 5.86 8.36
C LEU A 112 9.30 6.61 9.54
N SER A 113 8.14 6.12 10.00
CA SER A 113 7.48 6.65 11.18
C SER A 113 6.74 5.56 11.95
N LYS A 114 6.62 5.80 13.26
CA LYS A 114 5.70 5.09 14.13
C LYS A 114 4.75 6.13 14.72
N GLU A 115 3.46 5.96 14.49
CA GLU A 115 2.40 6.86 14.93
C GLU A 115 1.44 6.12 15.85
N GLY A 116 0.76 6.86 16.73
CA GLY A 116 -0.10 6.29 17.76
C GLY A 116 0.58 6.17 19.13
N LEU A 117 -0.23 5.88 20.14
CA LEU A 117 0.16 5.80 21.56
C LEU A 117 1.08 4.61 21.84
#